data_AF-A0A2V9SKP0-F1
#
_entry.id   AF-A0A2V9SKP0-F1
#
_cell.length_a   1.000
_cell.length_b   1.000
_cell.length_c   1.000
_cell.angle_alpha   90.00
_cell.angle_beta   90.00
_cell.angle_gamma   90.00
#
_symmetry.space_group_name_H-M   'P 1'
#
loop_
_entity.id
_entity.type
_entity.pdbx_description
1 polymer ?
#
loop_
_entity_poly.entity_id
_entity_poly.type
_entity_poly.pdbx_seq_one_letter_code
_entity_poly.pdbx_strand_id
1 'polypeptide(L)'
;MRAAVPHIDWQKLYEAAMLEMNPDKLVALIGAAEQAIAQRDSRPDITEPERRKLADARSMLKSLSRIASSQGKRAAYDAALQPRQHERLG
;
A
#
# COMPACT_ATOMS: atom_id res chain seq x y z
N MET A 1 -10.95 9.87 28.86
CA MET A 1 -9.81 10.45 28.13
C MET A 1 -9.98 10.11 26.65
N ARG A 2 -10.13 11.10 25.77
CA ARG A 2 -10.17 10.86 24.31
C ARG A 2 -8.72 10.80 23.86
N ALA A 3 -8.23 9.62 23.50
CA ALA A 3 -6.91 9.48 22.91
C ALA A 3 -6.81 10.46 21.74
N ALA A 4 -5.82 11.35 21.77
CA ALA A 4 -5.47 12.15 20.61
C ALA A 4 -4.94 11.17 19.57
N VAL A 5 -5.83 10.65 18.72
CA VAL A 5 -5.44 9.84 17.57
C VAL A 5 -4.49 10.73 16.78
N PRO A 6 -3.20 10.36 16.62
CA PRO A 6 -2.27 11.16 15.86
C PRO A 6 -2.93 11.43 14.51
N HIS A 7 -2.89 12.68 14.04
CA HIS A 7 -3.45 13.01 12.74
C HIS A 7 -2.63 12.24 11.69
N ILE A 8 -3.14 11.07 11.31
CA ILE A 8 -2.52 10.22 10.32
C ILE A 8 -2.68 10.96 8.99
N ASP A 9 -1.58 11.50 8.52
CA ASP A 9 -1.53 12.26 7.29
C ASP A 9 -1.64 11.29 6.11
N TRP A 10 -2.84 11.22 5.52
CA TRP A 10 -3.13 10.35 4.39
C TRP A 10 -2.18 10.58 3.22
N GLN A 11 -1.68 11.82 3.06
CA GLN A 11 -0.76 12.17 1.99
C GLN A 11 0.61 11.55 2.21
N LYS A 12 1.14 11.57 3.44
CA LYS A 12 2.42 10.93 3.76
C LYS A 12 2.39 9.42 3.56
N LEU A 13 1.28 8.77 3.93
CA LEU A 13 1.11 7.33 3.71
C LEU A 13 0.99 6.99 2.23
N TYR A 14 0.28 7.83 1.46
CA TYR A 14 0.19 7.71 0.02
C TYR A 14 1.57 7.86 -0.65
N GLU A 15 2.35 8.88 -0.28
CA GLU A 15 3.71 9.10 -0.79
C GLU A 15 4.66 7.95 -0.41
N ALA A 16 4.58 7.46 0.83
CA ALA A 16 5.36 6.30 1.27
C ALA A 16 5.02 5.05 0.44
N ALA A 17 3.73 4.80 0.16
CA ALA A 17 3.32 3.68 -0.68
C ALA A 17 3.83 3.80 -2.12
N MET A 18 3.96 5.00 -2.67
CA MET A 18 4.53 5.19 -4.02
C MET A 18 6.03 4.89 -4.11
N LEU A 19 6.77 5.10 -3.01
CA LEU A 19 8.22 4.95 -2.97
C LEU A 19 8.68 3.58 -2.42
N GLU A 20 7.78 2.78 -1.85
CA GLU A 20 8.11 1.49 -1.27
C GLU A 20 8.34 0.42 -2.36
N MET A 21 9.52 -0.21 -2.29
CA MET A 21 9.93 -1.27 -3.23
C MET A 21 9.72 -2.67 -2.65
N ASN A 22 9.59 -2.80 -1.34
CA ASN A 22 9.30 -4.05 -0.68
C ASN A 22 7.79 -4.36 -0.78
N PRO A 23 7.39 -5.45 -1.44
CA PRO A 23 5.98 -5.75 -1.69
C PRO A 23 5.18 -6.00 -0.40
N ASP A 24 5.79 -6.57 0.65
CA ASP A 24 5.11 -6.83 1.92
C ASP A 24 4.85 -5.53 2.69
N LYS A 25 5.84 -4.65 2.73
CA LYS A 25 5.69 -3.31 3.33
C LYS A 25 4.72 -2.44 2.51
N LEU A 26 4.74 -2.57 1.19
CA LEU A 26 3.84 -1.87 0.29
C LEU A 26 2.38 -2.23 0.57
N VAL A 27 2.06 -3.51 0.80
CA VAL A 27 0.70 -3.93 1.18
C VAL A 27 0.25 -3.28 2.49
N ALA A 28 1.12 -3.22 3.49
CA ALA A 28 0.81 -2.57 4.76
C ALA A 28 0.60 -1.05 4.59
N LEU A 29 1.44 -0.38 3.80
CA LEU A 29 1.31 1.05 3.51
C LEU A 29 0.05 1.38 2.71
N ILE A 30 -0.33 0.54 1.74
CA ILE A 30 -1.58 0.70 1.00
C ILE A 30 -2.77 0.62 1.95
N GLY A 31 -2.82 -0.39 2.81
CA GLY A 31 -3.92 -0.54 3.78
C GLY A 31 -4.02 0.64 4.75
N ALA A 32 -2.88 1.12 5.26
CA ALA A 32 -2.83 2.30 6.11
C ALA A 32 -3.29 3.58 5.38
N ALA A 33 -2.84 3.78 4.13
CA ALA A 33 -3.22 4.93 3.31
C ALA A 33 -4.72 4.92 2.99
N GLU A 34 -5.29 3.77 2.63
CA GLU A 34 -6.74 3.63 2.36
C GLU A 34 -7.58 3.96 3.60
N GLN A 35 -7.15 3.50 4.78
CA GLN A 35 -7.83 3.83 6.05
C GLN A 35 -7.75 5.32 6.36
N ALA A 36 -6.58 5.93 6.19
CA ALA A 36 -6.39 7.37 6.43
C ALA A 36 -7.22 8.22 5.44
N ILE A 37 -7.30 7.80 4.17
CA ILE A 37 -8.15 8.45 3.16
C ILE A 37 -9.63 8.31 3.54
N ALA A 38 -10.09 7.12 3.94
CA ALA A 38 -11.48 6.92 4.37
C ALA A 38 -11.85 7.78 5.59
N GLN A 39 -10.94 7.90 6.55
CA GLN A 39 -11.11 8.79 7.69
C GLN A 39 -11.19 10.26 7.23
N ARG A 40 -10.33 10.70 6.31
CA ARG A 40 -10.37 12.09 5.81
C ARG A 40 -11.64 12.38 4.99
N ASP A 41 -12.08 11.46 4.16
CA ASP A 41 -13.29 11.59 3.32
C ASP A 41 -14.58 11.64 4.15
N SER A 42 -14.57 11.04 5.34
CA SER A 42 -15.68 11.08 6.30
C SER A 42 -15.81 12.42 7.05
N ARG A 43 -14.80 13.31 6.95
CA ARG A 43 -14.80 14.56 7.68
C ARG A 43 -15.73 15.59 7.02
N PRO A 44 -16.56 16.31 7.80
CA PRO A 44 -17.49 17.29 7.25
C PRO A 44 -16.78 18.53 6.68
N ASP A 45 -15.52 18.78 7.08
CA ASP A 45 -14.70 19.89 6.62
C ASP A 45 -13.96 19.63 5.30
N ILE A 46 -14.19 18.50 4.64
CA ILE A 46 -13.52 18.19 3.38
C ILE A 46 -14.01 19.11 2.25
N THR A 47 -13.06 19.72 1.55
CA THR A 47 -13.37 20.54 0.37
C THR A 47 -13.51 19.67 -0.88
N GLU A 48 -14.28 20.12 -1.87
CA GLU A 48 -14.45 19.38 -3.13
C GLU A 48 -13.11 19.14 -3.88
N PRO A 49 -12.16 20.11 -3.94
CA PRO A 49 -10.81 19.85 -4.46
C PRO A 49 -10.06 18.74 -3.70
N GLU A 50 -10.21 18.69 -2.38
CA GLU A 50 -9.58 17.65 -1.57
C GLU A 50 -10.23 16.28 -1.79
N ARG A 51 -11.56 16.22 -1.88
CA ARG A 51 -12.29 14.98 -2.21
C ARG A 51 -11.82 14.37 -3.53
N ARG A 52 -11.57 15.19 -4.55
CA ARG A 52 -11.00 14.73 -5.82
C ARG A 52 -9.60 14.13 -5.64
N LYS A 53 -8.72 14.80 -4.88
CA LYS A 53 -7.38 14.25 -4.56
C LYS A 53 -7.46 12.90 -3.84
N LEU A 54 -8.40 12.73 -2.92
CA LEU A 54 -8.63 11.46 -2.24
C LEU A 54 -9.10 10.36 -3.20
N ALA A 55 -10.00 10.69 -4.13
CA ALA A 55 -10.48 9.74 -5.15
C ALA A 55 -9.36 9.31 -6.10
N ASP A 56 -8.52 10.25 -6.55
CA ASP A 56 -7.35 9.98 -7.38
C ASP A 56 -6.34 9.09 -6.63
N ALA A 57 -6.04 9.43 -5.37
CA ALA A 57 -5.15 8.64 -4.53
C ALA A 57 -5.66 7.21 -4.32
N ARG A 58 -6.96 7.01 -4.06
CA ARG A 58 -7.57 5.66 -3.97
C ARG A 58 -7.43 4.87 -5.27
N SER A 59 -7.63 5.51 -6.41
CA SER A 59 -7.50 4.87 -7.72
C SER A 59 -6.05 4.43 -7.98
N MET A 60 -5.08 5.26 -7.59
CA MET A 60 -3.66 4.93 -7.69
C MET A 60 -3.28 3.79 -6.73
N LEU A 61 -3.73 3.82 -5.47
CA LEU A 61 -3.48 2.76 -4.49
C LEU A 61 -4.02 1.40 -4.96
N LYS A 62 -5.21 1.36 -5.59
CA LYS A 62 -5.73 0.14 -6.22
C LYS A 62 -4.82 -0.38 -7.34
N SER A 63 -4.24 0.53 -8.12
CA SER A 63 -3.30 0.17 -9.19
C SER A 63 -2.00 -0.40 -8.61
N LEU A 64 -1.45 0.24 -7.57
CA LEU A 64 -0.28 -0.25 -6.83
C LEU A 64 -0.54 -1.63 -6.21
N SER A 65 -1.69 -1.84 -5.59
CA SER A 65 -2.08 -3.14 -5.02
C SER A 65 -2.09 -4.25 -6.07
N ARG A 66 -2.61 -3.96 -7.27
CA ARG A 66 -2.60 -4.91 -8.40
C ARG A 66 -1.19 -5.24 -8.87
N ILE A 67 -0.30 -4.23 -8.93
CA ILE A 67 1.11 -4.41 -9.30
C ILE A 67 1.84 -5.23 -8.24
N ALA A 68 1.69 -4.90 -6.97
CA ALA A 68 2.29 -5.66 -5.86
C ALA A 68 1.84 -7.13 -5.88
N SER A 69 0.55 -7.36 -6.13
CA SER A 69 -0.02 -8.71 -6.25
C SER A 69 0.54 -9.48 -7.44
N SER A 70 0.80 -8.83 -8.58
CA SER A 70 1.38 -9.49 -9.75
C SER A 70 2.87 -9.77 -9.59
N GLN A 71 3.61 -8.90 -8.90
CA GLN A 71 5.00 -9.12 -8.52
C GLN A 71 5.13 -10.28 -7.53
N GLY A 72 4.29 -10.33 -6.48
CA GLY A 72 4.27 -11.44 -5.52
C GLY A 72 3.98 -12.79 -6.18
N LYS A 73 3.05 -12.84 -7.14
CA LYS A 73 2.80 -14.05 -7.95
C LYS A 73 4.03 -14.49 -8.75
N ARG A 74 4.77 -13.53 -9.29
CA ARG A 74 6.00 -13.79 -10.08
C ARG A 74 7.13 -14.29 -9.18
N ALA A 75 7.34 -13.66 -8.03
CA ALA A 75 8.32 -14.11 -7.04
C ALA A 75 7.99 -15.52 -6.50
N ALA A 76 6.72 -15.81 -6.22
CA ALA A 76 6.29 -17.14 -5.78
C ALA A 76 6.48 -18.21 -6.88
N TYR A 77 6.20 -17.84 -8.14
CA TYR A 77 6.44 -18.71 -9.29
C TYR A 77 7.94 -18.99 -9.51
N ASP A 78 8.78 -17.95 -9.45
CA ASP A 78 10.23 -18.08 -9.57
C ASP A 78 10.82 -18.92 -8.43
N ALA A 79 10.33 -18.75 -7.20
CA ALA A 79 10.72 -19.57 -6.05
C ALA A 79 10.31 -21.04 -6.22
N ALA A 80 9.14 -21.31 -6.79
CA ALA A 80 8.69 -22.67 -7.10
C ALA A 80 9.50 -23.33 -8.25
N LEU A 81 10.06 -22.52 -9.15
CA LEU A 81 10.94 -22.93 -10.24
C LEU A 81 12.43 -23.02 -9.84
N GLN A 82 12.79 -22.79 -8.59
CA GLN A 82 14.11 -23.14 -8.05
C GLN A 82 14.05 -24.52 -7.38
N PRO A 83 14.09 -25.65 -8.12
CA PRO A 83 14.34 -26.94 -7.50
C PRO A 83 15.76 -26.90 -6.92
N ARG A 84 15.84 -27.16 -5.62
CA ARG A 84 17.04 -27.40 -4.81
C ARG A 84 18.30 -27.71 -5.65
N GLN A 85 19.17 -26.73 -5.86
CA GLN A 85 20.56 -26.97 -6.26
C GLN A 85 21.48 -27.31 -5.07
N HIS A 86 20.91 -27.71 -3.95
CA HIS A 86 21.66 -28.18 -2.78
C HIS A 86 21.78 -29.71 -2.75
N GLU A 87 22.39 -30.28 -3.79
CA GLU A 87 23.14 -31.54 -3.66
C GLU A 87 24.41 -31.42 -4.51
N ARG A 88 25.32 -30.56 -4.05
CA ARG A 88 26.73 -30.71 -4.33
C ARG A 88 27.43 -30.69 -2.99
N LEU A 89 27.92 -31.85 -2.56
CA LEU A 89 29.16 -32.09 -1.80
C LEU A 89 29.16 -33.55 -1.31
N GLY A 90 30.03 -34.38 -1.89
CA GLY A 90 30.36 -35.72 -1.41
C GLY A 90 30.41 -36.76 -2.50
#